data_AF-A0A2M7HSE5-F1
#
_entry.id   AF-A0A2M7HSE5-F1
#
_cell.length_a   1.000
_cell.length_b   1.000
_cell.length_c   1.000
_cell.angle_alpha   90.00
_cell.angle_beta   90.00
_cell.angle_gamma   90.00
#
_symmetry.space_group_name_H-M   'P 1'
#
loop_
_entity.id
_entity.type
_entity.pdbx_description
1 polymer ?
#
loop_
_entity_poly.entity_id
_entity_poly.type
_entity_poly.pdbx_seq_one_letter_code
_entity_poly.pdbx_strand_id
1 'polypeptide(L)' 'MKITGSHKHDVTTDGLIELDSIAIAANSSDLRDIAKFLNDAANEMDKLGNDFDHIHLMDSWPKWQDNLPDILVLSEKYN' A
#
# COMPACT_ATOMS: atom_id res chain seq x y z
N MET A 1 8.14 -10.89 -3.97
CA MET A 1 8.09 -10.07 -2.75
C MET A 1 7.34 -10.82 -1.64
N LYS A 2 7.70 -10.59 -0.37
CA LYS A 2 6.91 -11.02 0.79
C LYS A 2 6.78 -9.85 1.78
N ILE A 3 5.58 -9.64 2.31
CA ILE A 3 5.29 -8.67 3.37
C ILE A 3 4.79 -9.45 4.59
N THR A 4 5.33 -9.12 5.75
CA THR A 4 4.90 -9.67 7.04
C THR A 4 4.77 -8.52 8.03
N GLY A 5 3.83 -8.60 8.96
CA GLY A 5 3.67 -7.60 10.02
C GLY A 5 3.38 -8.23 11.37
N SER A 6 3.60 -7.45 12.42
CA SER A 6 3.16 -7.77 13.78
C SER A 6 1.86 -7.03 14.07
N HIS A 7 0.86 -7.77 14.53
CA HIS A 7 -0.45 -7.21 14.90
C HIS A 7 -0.33 -6.36 16.16
N LYS A 8 -0.94 -5.17 16.13
CA LYS A 8 -1.05 -4.28 17.29
C LYS A 8 -2.43 -4.39 17.92
N HIS A 9 -3.48 -4.14 17.11
CA HIS A 9 -4.88 -4.38 17.46
C HIS A 9 -5.77 -4.35 16.21
N ASP A 10 -7.00 -4.85 16.35
CA ASP A 10 -8.02 -4.80 15.30
C ASP A 10 -8.59 -3.38 15.17
N VAL A 11 -8.80 -2.90 13.95
CA VAL A 11 -9.44 -1.61 13.70
C VAL A 11 -10.80 -1.79 13.00
N THR A 12 -11.67 -0.78 13.09
CA THR A 12 -12.97 -0.80 12.41
C THR A 12 -12.89 -0.38 10.95
N THR A 13 -11.71 0.05 10.49
CA THR A 13 -11.49 0.51 9.12
C THR A 13 -11.46 -0.66 8.14
N ASP A 14 -12.56 -0.89 7.44
CA ASP A 14 -12.67 -1.81 6.28
C ASP A 14 -12.03 -3.20 6.48
N GLY A 15 -12.09 -3.74 7.70
CA GLY A 15 -11.53 -5.06 8.03
C GLY A 15 -10.00 -5.11 8.05
N LEU A 16 -9.34 -3.95 8.09
CA LEU A 16 -7.90 -3.84 8.27
C LEU A 16 -7.50 -4.07 9.73
N ILE A 17 -6.21 -4.29 9.95
CA ILE A 17 -5.60 -4.37 11.27
C ILE A 17 -4.51 -3.31 11.39
N GLU A 18 -4.35 -2.73 12.57
CA GLU A 18 -3.20 -1.86 12.83
C GLU A 18 -1.98 -2.73 13.12
N LEU A 19 -0.86 -2.44 12.44
CA LEU A 19 0.39 -3.17 12.59
C LEU A 19 1.39 -2.33 13.41
N ASP A 20 2.14 -2.97 14.31
CA ASP A 20 3.23 -2.32 15.04
C ASP A 20 4.47 -2.15 14.15
N SER A 21 4.70 -3.12 13.28
CA SER A 21 5.77 -3.06 12.27
C SER A 21 5.43 -3.90 11.04
N ILE A 22 6.02 -3.52 9.90
CA ILE A 22 6.05 -4.31 8.67
C ILE A 22 7.49 -4.62 8.28
N ALA A 23 7.72 -5.80 7.71
CA ALA A 23 8.97 -6.21 7.09
C ALA A 23 8.72 -6.60 5.64
N ILE A 24 9.55 -6.07 4.73
CA ILE A 24 9.45 -6.29 3.28
C ILE A 24 10.70 -7.03 2.82
N ALA A 25 10.51 -8.24 2.29
CA ALA A 25 11.57 -9.01 1.63
C ALA A 25 11.37 -8.92 0.11
N ALA A 26 12.22 -8.15 -0.56
CA ALA A 26 12.16 -7.88 -1.99
C ALA A 26 13.55 -7.57 -2.57
N ASN A 27 13.69 -7.68 -3.89
CA ASN A 27 14.92 -7.25 -4.57
C ASN A 27 14.92 -5.71 -4.75
N SER A 28 16.07 -5.13 -5.10
CA SER A 28 16.21 -3.67 -5.22
C SER A 28 15.38 -3.06 -6.36
N SER A 29 15.07 -3.82 -7.42
CA SER A 29 14.19 -3.35 -8.48
C SER A 29 12.75 -3.24 -7.99
N ASP A 30 12.25 -4.25 -7.29
CA ASP A 30 10.90 -4.27 -6.73
C ASP A 30 10.72 -3.11 -5.74
N LEU A 31 11.72 -2.84 -4.89
CA LEU A 31 11.69 -1.70 -3.96
C LEU A 31 11.59 -0.35 -4.68
N ARG A 32 12.24 -0.18 -5.83
CA ARG A 32 12.12 1.04 -6.64
C ARG A 32 10.74 1.17 -7.28
N ASP A 33 10.16 0.06 -7.72
CA ASP A 33 8.81 0.06 -8.28
C ASP A 33 7.76 0.42 -7.20
N ILE A 34 7.89 -0.11 -5.98
CA ILE A 34 7.05 0.27 -4.83
C ILE A 34 7.23 1.76 -4.51
N ALA A 35 8.47 2.26 -4.46
CA ALA A 35 8.71 3.68 -4.21
C ALA A 35 8.08 4.57 -5.29
N LYS A 36 8.11 4.14 -6.56
CA LYS A 36 7.42 4.84 -7.64
C LYS A 36 5.91 4.85 -7.41
N PHE A 37 5.30 3.71 -7.10
CA PHE A 37 3.88 3.61 -6.78
C PHE A 37 3.46 4.56 -5.65
N LEU A 38 4.22 4.61 -4.55
CA LEU A 38 3.93 5.52 -3.43
C LEU A 38 4.01 7.00 -3.84
N ASN A 39 4.97 7.37 -4.69
CA ASN A 39 5.06 8.74 -5.21
C ASN A 39 3.91 9.07 -6.16
N ASP A 40 3.52 8.15 -7.03
CA ASP A 40 2.38 8.33 -7.93
C ASP A 40 1.07 8.45 -7.13
N ALA A 41 0.92 7.68 -6.06
CA ALA A 41 -0.21 7.77 -5.13
C ALA A 41 -0.31 9.16 -4.48
N ALA A 42 0.81 9.67 -3.96
CA ALA A 42 0.85 11.01 -3.37
C ALA A 42 0.46 12.10 -4.38
N ASN A 43 0.94 11.99 -5.63
CA ASN A 43 0.55 12.93 -6.68
C ASN A 43 -0.96 12.86 -6.98
N GLU A 44 -1.57 11.67 -6.97
CA GLU A 44 -3.01 11.53 -7.19
C GLU A 44 -3.83 12.03 -5.99
N MET A 45 -3.33 11.85 -4.76
CA MET A 45 -3.91 12.46 -3.55
C MET A 45 -3.93 13.98 -3.65
N ASP A 46 -2.83 14.61 -4.04
CA ASP A 46 -2.75 16.08 -4.23
C ASP A 46 -3.73 16.57 -5.29
N LYS A 47 -3.95 15.76 -6.34
CA LYS A 47 -4.83 16.09 -7.47
C LYS A 47 -6.31 15.95 -7.12
N LEU A 48 -6.69 14.90 -6.41
CA LEU A 48 -8.10 14.60 -6.09
C LEU A 48 -8.55 15.21 -4.75
N GLY A 49 -7.63 15.47 -3.83
CA GLY A 49 -7.93 15.94 -2.48
C GLY A 49 -8.92 15.01 -1.77
N ASN A 50 -10.05 15.57 -1.33
CA ASN A 50 -11.08 14.83 -0.59
C ASN A 50 -11.77 13.71 -1.40
N ASP A 51 -11.64 13.73 -2.73
CA ASP A 51 -12.22 12.70 -3.60
C ASP A 51 -11.30 11.46 -3.72
N PHE A 52 -10.07 11.52 -3.21
CA PHE A 52 -9.20 10.35 -3.14
C PHE A 52 -9.75 9.34 -2.12
N ASP A 53 -9.79 8.07 -2.49
CA ASP A 53 -10.27 7.00 -1.61
C ASP A 53 -9.16 6.01 -1.27
N HIS A 54 -8.76 5.20 -2.24
CA HIS A 54 -7.61 4.32 -2.16
C HIS A 54 -7.11 3.92 -3.55
N ILE A 55 -5.87 3.46 -3.64
CA ILE A 55 -5.34 2.80 -4.84
C ILE A 55 -4.53 1.56 -4.47
N HIS A 56 -4.53 0.58 -5.38
CA HIS A 56 -3.84 -0.68 -5.23
C HIS A 56 -2.57 -0.73 -6.09
N LEU A 57 -1.50 -1.32 -5.56
CA LEU A 57 -0.27 -1.58 -6.32
C LEU A 57 -0.55 -2.55 -7.47
N MET A 58 -1.37 -3.58 -7.25
CA MET A 58 -1.70 -4.59 -8.27
C MET A 58 -2.32 -4.00 -9.55
N ASP A 59 -3.03 -2.87 -9.45
CA ASP A 59 -3.66 -2.22 -10.61
C ASP A 59 -2.65 -1.52 -11.52
N SER A 60 -1.49 -1.14 -10.98
CA SER A 60 -0.53 -0.27 -11.65
C SER A 60 0.81 -0.93 -11.94
N TRP A 61 1.18 -1.99 -11.22
CA TRP A 61 2.50 -2.61 -11.32
C TRP A 61 2.51 -3.82 -12.28
N PRO A 62 3.15 -3.72 -13.47
CA PRO A 62 3.08 -4.78 -14.48
C PRO A 62 3.76 -6.10 -14.08
N LYS A 63 4.58 -6.09 -13.02
CA LYS A 63 5.26 -7.29 -12.49
C LYS A 63 4.44 -7.98 -11.40
N TRP A 64 3.29 -7.43 -11.01
CA TRP A 64 2.45 -8.03 -10.00
C TRP A 64 1.95 -9.42 -10.44
N GLN A 65 1.76 -10.33 -9.49
CA GLN A 65 1.30 -11.70 -9.70
C GLN A 65 0.37 -12.11 -8.54
N ASP A 66 -0.58 -13.00 -8.80
CA ASP A 66 -1.62 -13.45 -7.83
C ASP A 66 -1.08 -13.98 -6.49
N ASN A 67 0.20 -14.38 -6.46
CA ASN A 67 0.86 -14.91 -5.26
C ASN A 67 1.62 -13.83 -4.45
N LEU A 68 1.59 -12.57 -4.88
CA LEU A 68 2.23 -11.46 -4.19
C LEU A 68 1.24 -10.75 -3.27
N PRO A 69 1.69 -10.23 -2.11
CA PRO A 69 0.85 -9.36 -1.31
C PRO A 69 0.61 -8.05 -2.08
N ASP A 70 -0.56 -7.46 -1.87
CA ASP A 70 -0.87 -6.14 -2.39
C ASP A 70 -0.50 -5.04 -1.39
N ILE A 71 -0.23 -3.84 -1.90
CA ILE A 71 0.03 -2.63 -1.11
C ILE A 71 -1.01 -1.60 -1.51
N LEU A 72 -1.80 -1.16 -0.54
CA LEU A 72 -2.82 -0.15 -0.74
C LEU A 72 -2.34 1.17 -0.14
N VAL A 73 -2.61 2.27 -0.84
CA VAL A 73 -2.55 3.62 -0.26
C VAL A 73 -3.98 4.09 -0.07
N LEU A 74 -4.33 4.43 1.17
CA LEU A 74 -5.66 4.90 1.56
C LEU A 74 -5.63 6.42 1.76
N SER A 75 -6.78 7.07 1.60
CA SER A 75 -6.97 8.50 1.89
C SER A 75 -6.79 8.81 3.38
N GLU A 76 -6.50 10.10 3.67
CA GLU A 76 -6.28 10.58 5.03
C GLU A 76 -7.51 10.44 5.94
N LYS A 77 -8.72 10.27 5.39
CA LYS A 77 -9.93 10.03 6.21
C LYS A 77 -9.89 8.72 7.00
N TYR A 78 -8.93 7.84 6.67
CA TYR A 78 -8.69 6.56 7.33
C TYR A 78 -7.51 6.59 8.33
N ASN A 79 -6.83 7.74 8.49
CA ASN A 79 -5.77 7.93 9.50
C ASN A 79 -6.32 8.10 10.92
#